data_AF-A0AA40DUK1-F1
#
_entry.id   AF-A0AA40DUK1-F1
#
_cell.length_a   1.000
_cell.length_b   1.000
_cell.length_c   1.000
_cell.angle_alpha   90.00
_cell.angle_beta   90.00
_cell.angle_gamma   90.00
#
_symmetry.space_group_name_H-M   'P 1'
#
loop_
_entity.id
_entity.type
_entity.pdbx_description
1 polymer ?
#
loop_
_entity_poly.entity_id
_entity_poly.type
_entity_poly.pdbx_seq_one_letter_code
_entity_poly.pdbx_strand_id
1 'polypeptide(L)' 'VWIDSICINQEDDHERAQQVQLMKRVYQQSTRTVVWLGVGTAQTDSAMRFLRELAAPVRSPTREVVPAAAT' A
#
# COMPACT_ATOMS: atom_id res chain seq x y z
N VAL A 1 11.07 11.18 10.23
CA VAL A 1 10.97 10.43 11.50
C VAL A 1 10.00 9.28 11.26
N TRP A 2 10.41 8.05 11.58
CA TRP A 2 9.54 6.88 11.48
C TRP A 2 8.66 6.86 12.74
N ILE A 3 7.38 6.56 12.61
CA ILE A 3 6.46 6.64 13.75
C ILE A 3 6.76 5.53 14.77
N ASP A 4 7.21 4.36 14.30
CA ASP A 4 7.65 3.26 15.15
C ASP A 4 8.84 3.62 16.04
N SER A 5 9.74 4.52 15.61
CA SER A 5 10.88 4.94 16.44
C SER A 5 10.47 5.77 17.65
N ILE A 6 9.23 6.25 17.71
CA ILE A 6 8.67 6.98 18.86
C ILE A 6 7.99 6.01 19.84
N CYS A 7 7.37 4.95 19.33
CA CYS A 7 6.54 4.04 20.13
C CYS A 7 7.30 2.79 20.62
N ILE A 8 8.45 2.46 20.04
CA ILE A 8 9.30 1.33 20.44
C ILE A 8 10.45 1.87 21.27
N ASN A 9 10.68 1.28 22.46
CA ASN A 9 11.89 1.55 23.21
C ASN A 9 13.12 1.02 22.43
N GLN A 10 13.92 1.93 21.87
CA GLN A 10 15.08 1.56 21.05
C GLN A 10 16.28 1.10 21.88
N GLU A 11 16.31 1.40 23.17
CA GLU A 11 17.38 1.03 24.10
C GLU A 11 17.16 -0.34 24.75
N ASP A 12 15.94 -0.89 24.67
CA ASP A 12 15.62 -2.24 25.11
C ASP A 12 15.58 -3.20 23.92
N ASP A 13 16.66 -3.99 23.77
CA ASP A 13 16.79 -4.97 22.70
C ASP A 13 15.70 -6.04 22.71
N HIS A 14 15.20 -6.41 23.89
CA HIS A 14 14.18 -7.44 24.02
C HIS A 14 12.81 -6.90 23.59
N GLU A 15 12.41 -5.73 24.08
CA GLU A 15 11.18 -5.06 23.64
C GLU A 15 11.23 -4.78 22.13
N ARG A 16 12.34 -4.20 21.65
CA ARG A 16 12.53 -3.89 20.23
C ARG A 16 12.36 -5.13 19.36
N ALA A 17 12.97 -6.25 19.73
CA ALA A 17 12.83 -7.50 18.99
C ALA A 17 11.36 -7.98 18.94
N GLN A 18 10.63 -7.89 20.06
CA GLN A 18 9.22 -8.24 20.10
C GLN A 18 8.35 -7.32 19.24
N GLN A 19 8.55 -6.01 19.32
CA GLN A 19 7.79 -5.02 18.57
C GLN A 19 8.05 -5.11 17.06
N VAL A 20 9.32 -5.28 16.64
CA VAL A 20 9.69 -5.45 15.23
C VAL A 20 9.03 -6.70 14.62
N GLN A 21 8.94 -7.81 15.38
CA GLN A 21 8.21 -9.00 14.93
C GLN A 21 6.71 -8.73 14.74
N LEU A 22 6.12 -7.84 15.54
CA LEU A 22 4.70 -7.48 15.45
C LEU A 22 4.39 -6.52 14.29
N MET A 23 5.35 -5.71 13.83
CA MET A 23 5.15 -4.70 12.78
C MET A 23 4.59 -5.29 11.48
N LYS A 24 4.98 -6.53 11.12
CA LYS A 24 4.40 -7.24 9.98
C LYS A 24 2.87 -7.34 10.10
N ARG A 25 2.37 -7.74 11.27
CA ARG A 25 0.94 -7.88 11.52
C ARG A 25 0.24 -6.53 11.49
N VAL A 26 0.84 -5.50 12.11
CA VAL A 26 0.29 -4.14 12.12
C VAL A 26 0.12 -3.59 10.70
N TYR A 27 1.15 -3.68 9.86
CA TYR A 27 1.05 -3.20 8.48
C TYR A 27 0.06 -4.01 7.65
N GLN A 28 0.05 -5.34 7.79
CA GLN A 28 -0.91 -6.21 7.09
C GLN A 28 -2.36 -5.96 7.48
N GLN A 29 -2.62 -5.62 8.75
CA GLN A 29 -3.98 -5.39 9.26
C GLN A 29 -4.43 -3.93 9.15
N SER A 30 -3.55 -3.03 8.72
CA SER A 30 -3.90 -1.62 8.54
C SER A 30 -4.87 -1.46 7.36
N THR A 31 -5.93 -0.67 7.55
CA THR A 31 -6.82 -0.26 6.45
C THR A 31 -6.07 0.59 5.41
N ARG A 32 -5.07 1.35 5.88
CA ARG A 32 -4.22 2.18 5.03
C ARG A 32 -2.85 2.32 5.68
N THR A 33 -1.80 2.01 4.92
CA THR A 33 -0.42 2.34 5.27
C THR A 33 0.02 3.54 4.44
N VAL A 34 0.60 4.56 5.09
CA VAL A 34 1.18 5.73 4.42
C VAL A 34 2.68 5.71 4.70
N VAL A 35 3.49 5.74 3.64
CA VAL A 35 4.95 5.77 3.73
C VAL A 35 5.49 7.06 3.12
N TRP A 36 6.47 7.66 3.79
CA TRP A 36 7.18 8.83 3.28
C TRP A 36 8.52 8.40 2.70
N LEU A 37 8.71 8.60 1.40
CA LEU A 37 9.93 8.21 0.67
C LEU A 37 10.96 9.35 0.53
N GLY A 38 10.72 10.48 1.18
CA GLY A 38 11.52 11.70 1.03
C GLY A 38 10.83 12.76 0.18
N VAL A 39 11.60 13.78 -0.23
CA VAL A 39 11.12 14.85 -1.11
C VAL A 39 11.00 14.31 -2.53
N GLY A 40 9.95 14.74 -3.24
CA GLY A 40 9.71 14.32 -4.62
C GLY A 40 10.81 14.77 -5.59
N THR A 41 11.12 13.90 -6.53
CA THR A 41 11.97 14.15 -7.69
C THR A 41 11.23 13.78 -8.97
N ALA A 42 11.76 14.20 -10.13
CA ALA A 42 11.21 13.80 -11.43
C ALA A 42 11.14 12.26 -11.60
N GLN A 43 12.08 11.52 -10.98
CA GLN A 43 12.07 10.06 -10.98
C GLN A 43 10.93 9.52 -10.11
N THR A 44 10.73 10.06 -8.90
CA THR A 44 9.62 9.60 -8.04
C THR A 44 8.27 9.96 -8.65
N ASP A 45 8.15 11.09 -9.33
CA ASP A 45 6.90 11.46 -10.01
C ASP A 45 6.55 10.48 -11.12
N SER A 46 7.54 10.07 -11.90
CA SER A 46 7.38 9.07 -12.95
C SER A 46 7.02 7.69 -12.37
N ALA A 47 7.68 7.27 -11.30
CA ALA A 47 7.37 6.03 -10.60
C ALA A 47 5.94 6.06 -10.03
N MET A 48 5.52 7.16 -9.40
CA MET A 48 4.16 7.29 -8.85
C MET A 48 3.09 7.31 -9.95
N ARG A 49 3.39 7.89 -11.12
CA ARG A 49 2.50 7.80 -12.29
C ARG A 49 2.32 6.36 -12.75
N PHE A 50 3.43 5.64 -12.92
CA PHE A 50 3.41 4.23 -13.31
C PHE A 50 2.65 3.34 -12.32
N LEU A 51 2.86 3.53 -11.01
CA LEU A 51 2.13 2.79 -9.97
C LEU A 51 0.61 3.02 -10.04
N ARG A 52 0.17 4.24 -10.38
CA ARG A 52 -1.26 4.55 -10.56
C ARG A 52 -1.83 3.87 -11.79
N GLU A 53 -1.06 3.78 -12.88
CA GLU A 53 -1.47 3.07 -14.09
C GLU A 53 -1.60 1.56 -13.82
N LEU A 54 -0.66 0.97 -13.09
CA LEU A 54 -0.75 -0.44 -12.66
C LEU A 54 -1.92 -0.71 -11.71
N ALA A 55 -2.22 0.23 -10.82
CA ALA A 55 -3.32 0.10 -9.86
C ALA A 55 -4.70 0.39 -10.46
N ALA A 56 -4.76 0.91 -11.70
CA ALA A 56 -6.03 1.16 -12.36
C ALA A 56 -6.79 -0.15 -12.57
N PRO A 57 -8.10 -0.20 -12.28
CA PRO A 57 -8.88 -1.41 -12.53
C PRO A 57 -8.81 -1.77 -14.00
N VAL A 58 -8.44 -3.03 -14.29
CA VAL A 58 -8.55 -3.60 -15.63
C VAL A 58 -10.01 -3.46 -16.04
N ARG A 59 -10.27 -2.67 -17.07
CA ARG A 59 -11.61 -2.56 -17.66
C ARG A 59 -11.98 -3.96 -18.14
N SER A 60 -12.89 -4.62 -17.44
CA SER A 60 -13.49 -5.85 -17.94
C SER A 60 -14.21 -5.48 -19.24
N PRO A 61 -14.03 -6.22 -20.35
CA PRO A 61 -14.82 -5.98 -21.54
C PRO A 61 -16.30 -6.05 -21.12
N THR A 62 -17.04 -4.97 -21.37
CA THR A 62 -18.47 -4.90 -21.10
C THR A 62 -19.10 -6.09 -21.79
N ARG A 63 -19.63 -7.03 -20.99
CA ARG A 63 -20.38 -8.17 -21.52
C ARG A 63 -21.58 -7.58 -22.27
N GLU A 64 -21.50 -7.55 -23.59
CA GLU A 64 -22.64 -7.23 -24.44
C GLU A 64 -23.76 -8.19 -24.07
N VAL A 65 -24.83 -7.66 -23.49
CA VAL A 65 -26.05 -8.42 -23.26
C VAL A 65 -26.72 -8.50 -24.62
N VAL A 66 -26.49 -9.61 -25.33
CA VAL A 66 -27.24 -9.93 -26.54
C VAL A 66 -28.72 -10.03 -26.16
N PRO A 67 -29.61 -9.19 -26.71
CA PRO A 67 -31.02 -9.26 -26.37
C PRO A 67 -31.59 -10.59 -26.87
N ALA A 68 -32.27 -11.31 -25.98
CA ALA A 68 -32.99 -12.52 -26.33
C ALA A 68 -34.06 -12.16 -27.37
N ALA A 69 -33.92 -12.70 -28.58
CA ALA A 69 -34.92 -12.56 -29.63
C ALA A 69 -36.26 -13.08 -29.10
N ALA A 70 -37.25 -12.18 -29.00
CA ALA A 70 -38.62 -12.51 -28.69
C ALA A 70 -39.18 -13.42 -29.79
N THR A 71 -39.67 -14.60 -29.38
CA THR A 71 -40.48 -15.51 -30.21
C THR A 71 -41.94 -15.27 -29.89
#